data_AF-A0A7J4RI30-F1
#
_entry.id   AF-A0A7J4RI30-F1
#
_cell.length_a   1.000
_cell.length_b   1.000
_cell.length_c   1.000
_cell.angle_alpha   90.00
_cell.angle_beta   90.00
_cell.angle_gamma   90.00
#
_symmetry.space_group_name_H-M   'P 1'
#
loop_
_entity.id
_entity.type
_entity.pdbx_description
1 polymer ?
#
loop_
_entity_poly.entity_id
_entity_poly.type
_entity_poly.pdbx_seq_one_letter_code
_entity_poly.pdbx_strand_id
1 'polypeptide(L)'
;LMGRTTWETIPERFRPLVDRINIVVTRNRNYALEDAQVTHSIEDGIQHASNNNCDECWIIGGADVYEQCRDLVDEIHLTSVETSNSGDIKVGMFGDEWNREIIESTPESSDNEHPTTYMVLRKS
;
A
#
# COMPACT_ATOMS: atom_id res chain seq x y z
N LEU A 1 4.70 2.99 4.11
CA LEU A 1 5.73 3.02 3.06
C LEU A 1 5.06 3.04 1.69
N MET A 2 5.51 3.92 0.80
CA MET A 2 4.99 4.00 -0.56
C MET A 2 6.07 4.43 -1.56
N GLY A 3 5.81 4.25 -2.85
CA GLY A 3 6.68 4.76 -3.92
C GLY A 3 6.43 6.24 -4.22
N ARG A 4 7.41 6.92 -4.83
CA ARG A 4 7.29 8.34 -5.23
C ARG A 4 6.03 8.66 -6.04
N THR A 5 5.72 7.85 -7.06
CA THR A 5 4.55 8.11 -7.91
C THR A 5 3.25 8.06 -7.10
N THR A 6 3.11 7.09 -6.20
CA THR A 6 1.95 7.00 -5.29
C THR A 6 1.86 8.21 -4.37
N TRP A 7 2.98 8.65 -3.82
CA TRP A 7 3.02 9.87 -3.03
C TRP A 7 2.53 11.08 -3.83
N GLU A 8 2.98 11.23 -5.08
CA GLU A 8 2.63 12.36 -5.94
C GLU A 8 1.15 12.36 -6.38
N THR A 9 0.46 11.21 -6.37
CA THR A 9 -0.98 11.13 -6.69
C THR A 9 -1.90 11.44 -5.51
N ILE A 10 -1.40 11.40 -4.27
CA ILE A 10 -2.22 11.75 -3.11
C ILE A 10 -2.45 13.27 -3.12
N PRO A 11 -3.72 13.75 -3.06
CA PRO A 11 -4.00 15.18 -3.02
C PRO A 11 -3.22 15.88 -1.89
N GLU A 12 -2.66 17.06 -2.15
CA GLU A 12 -1.79 17.77 -1.20
C GLU A 12 -2.45 18.00 0.17
N ARG A 13 -3.76 18.26 0.20
CA ARG A 13 -4.53 18.41 1.45
C ARG A 13 -4.55 17.16 2.35
N PHE A 14 -4.20 16.00 1.80
CA PHE A 14 -4.13 14.73 2.51
C PHE A 14 -2.68 14.25 2.71
N ARG A 15 -1.69 15.06 2.31
CA ARG A 15 -0.26 14.81 2.55
C ARG A 15 0.28 15.77 3.62
N PRO A 16 1.12 15.30 4.55
CA PRO A 16 1.37 13.89 4.84
C PRO A 16 0.11 13.21 5.39
N LEU A 17 0.08 11.89 5.32
CA LEU A 17 -0.98 11.12 5.95
C LEU A 17 -0.91 11.32 7.48
N VAL A 18 -1.93 11.98 8.04
CA VAL A 18 -2.00 12.37 9.46
C VAL A 18 -1.83 11.16 10.39
N ASP A 19 -1.17 11.39 11.53
CA ASP A 19 -0.85 10.42 12.59
C ASP A 19 -0.02 9.21 12.14
N ARG A 20 0.68 9.32 11.01
CA ARG A 20 1.51 8.26 10.44
C ARG A 20 2.89 8.80 10.06
N ILE A 21 3.90 7.96 10.23
CA ILE A 21 5.22 8.19 9.64
C ILE A 21 5.10 7.87 8.13
N ASN A 22 5.26 8.91 7.32
CA ASN A 22 5.17 8.79 5.87
C ASN A 22 6.57 8.50 5.32
N ILE A 23 6.72 7.35 4.64
CA ILE A 23 7.99 6.90 4.05
C ILE A 23 7.81 6.76 2.54
N VAL A 24 8.61 7.49 1.77
CA VAL A 24 8.57 7.55 0.31
C VAL A 24 9.86 6.98 -0.27
N VAL A 25 9.75 5.88 -1.01
CA VAL A 25 10.89 5.21 -1.65
C VAL A 25 11.06 5.72 -3.07
N THR A 26 12.29 6.10 -3.41
CA THR A 26 12.64 6.58 -4.76
C THR A 26 14.10 6.31 -5.12
N ARG A 27 14.34 6.01 -6.40
CA ARG A 27 15.70 5.90 -6.96
C ARG A 27 16.34 7.28 -7.21
N ASN A 28 15.55 8.36 -7.22
CA ASN A 28 16.06 9.72 -7.40
C ASN A 28 16.69 10.23 -6.11
N ARG A 29 18.03 10.24 -6.04
CA ARG A 29 18.80 10.71 -4.88
C ARG A 29 18.69 12.21 -4.61
N ASN A 30 18.20 12.99 -5.57
CA ASN A 30 17.97 14.43 -5.41
C ASN A 30 16.54 14.75 -4.97
N TYR A 31 15.69 13.74 -4.78
CA TYR A 31 14.32 13.93 -4.31
C TYR A 31 14.32 14.10 -2.80
N ALA A 32 13.69 15.17 -2.33
CA ALA A 32 13.57 15.50 -0.92
C ALA A 32 12.14 15.97 -0.63
N LEU A 33 11.68 15.69 0.57
CA LEU A 33 10.39 16.13 1.10
C LEU A 33 10.63 16.67 2.51
N GLU A 34 9.94 17.74 2.87
CA GLU A 34 10.02 18.32 4.23
C GLU A 34 9.15 17.52 5.21
N ASP A 35 8.00 17.03 4.75
CA ASP A 35 6.97 16.42 5.60
C ASP A 35 6.90 14.88 5.53
N ALA A 36 7.89 14.24 4.91
CA ALA A 36 7.97 12.78 4.80
C ALA A 36 9.42 12.29 4.71
N GLN A 37 9.67 11.09 5.22
CA GLN A 37 10.97 10.46 5.08
C GLN A 37 11.16 9.93 3.65
N VAL A 38 12.22 10.39 2.98
CA VAL A 38 12.65 9.81 1.70
C VAL A 38 13.69 8.72 1.94
N THR A 39 13.51 7.55 1.34
CA THR A 39 14.51 6.47 1.33
C THR A 39 14.78 5.99 -0.10
N HIS A 40 15.86 5.22 -0.28
CA HIS A 40 16.33 4.79 -1.61
C HIS A 40 16.27 3.28 -1.85
N SER A 41 15.73 2.54 -0.89
CA SER A 41 15.41 1.12 -0.97
C SER A 41 14.19 0.82 -0.08
N ILE A 42 13.57 -0.34 -0.31
CA ILE A 42 12.47 -0.83 0.54
C ILE A 42 13.00 -1.11 1.95
N GLU A 43 14.17 -1.73 2.03
CA GLU A 43 14.85 -2.13 3.26
C GLU A 43 15.17 -0.91 4.14
N ASP A 44 15.70 0.16 3.55
CA ASP A 44 15.98 1.41 4.28
C ASP A 44 14.68 2.02 4.83
N GLY A 45 13.58 1.90 4.09
CA GLY A 45 12.26 2.36 4.52
C GLY A 45 11.71 1.55 5.69
N ILE A 46 11.81 0.22 5.63
CA ILE A 46 11.39 -0.68 6.72
C ILE A 46 12.26 -0.43 7.96
N GLN A 47 13.58 -0.30 7.79
CA GLN A 47 14.50 -0.02 8.89
C GLN A 47 14.20 1.34 9.54
N HIS A 48 13.86 2.36 8.74
CA HIS A 48 13.46 3.64 9.28
C HIS A 48 12.18 3.54 10.12
N ALA A 49 11.17 2.79 9.67
CA ALA A 49 9.96 2.56 10.46
C ALA A 49 10.29 1.87 11.80
N SER A 50 11.11 0.83 11.77
CA SER A 50 11.57 0.12 12.98
C SER A 50 12.32 1.04 13.95
N ASN A 51 13.23 1.86 13.45
CA ASN A 51 14.01 2.80 14.28
C ASN A 51 13.15 3.89 14.94
N ASN A 52 11.95 4.15 14.42
CA ASN A 52 11.00 5.11 14.99
C ASN A 52 9.95 4.42 15.88
N ASN A 53 10.16 3.17 16.27
CA ASN A 53 9.26 2.39 17.14
C ASN A 53 7.85 2.25 16.57
N CYS A 54 7.72 2.14 15.24
CA CYS A 54 6.46 1.70 14.65
C CYS A 54 6.27 0.21 14.92
N ASP A 55 5.13 -0.16 15.52
CA ASP A 55 4.75 -1.56 15.69
C ASP A 55 4.48 -2.24 14.33
N GLU A 56 3.99 -1.48 13.36
CA GLU A 56 3.63 -1.97 12.02
C GLU A 56 4.13 -1.03 10.91
N CYS A 57 4.59 -1.61 9.80
CA CYS A 57 4.96 -0.88 8.59
C CYS A 57 4.01 -1.24 7.44
N TRP A 58 3.04 -0.36 7.20
CA TRP A 58 2.04 -0.55 6.14
C TRP A 58 2.61 -0.21 4.76
N ILE A 59 2.60 -1.18 3.85
CA ILE A 59 2.95 -0.97 2.43
C ILE A 59 1.71 -0.55 1.67
N ILE A 60 1.67 0.69 1.15
CA ILE A 60 0.48 1.25 0.49
C ILE A 60 0.67 1.46 -1.03
N GLY A 61 1.66 0.77 -1.59
CA GLY A 61 1.91 0.70 -3.03
C GLY A 61 2.89 1.76 -3.56
N GLY A 62 2.97 2.00 -4.86
CA GLY A 62 2.17 1.40 -5.94
C GLY A 62 2.70 0.03 -6.40
N ALA A 63 2.36 -0.34 -7.64
CA ALA A 63 2.64 -1.68 -8.19
C ALA A 63 4.10 -2.15 -8.02
N ASP A 64 5.08 -1.31 -8.36
CA ASP A 64 6.50 -1.65 -8.20
C ASP A 64 6.89 -1.92 -6.74
N VAL A 65 6.29 -1.18 -5.80
CA VAL A 65 6.55 -1.34 -4.36
C VAL A 65 5.86 -2.60 -3.84
N TYR A 66 4.63 -2.85 -4.26
CA TYR A 66 3.94 -4.10 -3.93
C TYR A 66 4.72 -5.32 -4.43
N GLU A 67 5.23 -5.29 -5.66
CA GLU A 67 6.01 -6.40 -6.21
C GLU A 67 7.30 -6.65 -5.40
N GLN A 68 8.03 -5.58 -5.04
CA GLN A 68 9.25 -5.69 -4.24
C GLN A 68 8.99 -6.13 -2.79
N CYS A 69 7.79 -5.86 -2.25
CA CYS A 69 7.43 -6.22 -0.87
C CYS A 69 6.68 -7.53 -0.76
N ARG A 70 6.34 -8.21 -1.87
CA ARG A 70 5.44 -9.38 -1.86
C ARG A 70 5.86 -10.46 -0.86
N ASP A 71 7.15 -10.76 -0.79
CA ASP A 71 7.66 -11.81 0.10
C ASP A 71 7.95 -11.31 1.52
N LEU A 72 7.97 -9.98 1.72
CA LEU A 72 8.34 -9.32 2.97
C LEU A 72 7.15 -9.07 3.91
N VAL A 73 5.92 -9.17 3.41
CA VAL A 73 4.71 -8.90 4.20
C VAL A 73 4.20 -10.15 4.92
N ASP A 74 3.62 -9.94 6.10
CA ASP A 74 2.98 -10.96 6.92
C ASP A 74 1.48 -11.12 6.62
N GLU A 75 0.82 -10.00 6.28
CA GLU A 75 -0.62 -9.89 6.05
C GLU A 75 -0.89 -8.95 4.87
N ILE A 76 -1.93 -9.24 4.09
CA ILE A 76 -2.40 -8.39 3.00
C ILE A 76 -3.86 -8.02 3.24
N HIS A 77 -4.13 -6.72 3.26
CA HIS A 77 -5.47 -6.15 3.29
C HIS A 77 -5.92 -5.88 1.85
N LEU A 78 -6.83 -6.70 1.34
CA LEU A 78 -7.25 -6.68 -0.05
C LEU A 78 -8.72 -6.26 -0.16
N THR A 79 -8.97 -5.13 -0.81
CA THR A 79 -10.32 -4.75 -1.26
C THR A 79 -10.47 -5.12 -2.73
N SER A 80 -11.35 -6.08 -3.02
CA SER A 80 -11.78 -6.41 -4.38
C SER A 80 -12.98 -5.54 -4.75
N VAL A 81 -12.90 -4.85 -5.89
CA VAL A 81 -13.99 -4.01 -6.43
C VAL A 81 -14.54 -4.70 -7.69
N GLU A 82 -15.83 -4.98 -7.72
CA GLU A 82 -16.48 -5.71 -8.81
C GLU A 82 -16.81 -4.76 -9.98
N THR A 83 -15.83 -4.57 -10.86
CA THR A 83 -15.98 -3.72 -12.05
C THR A 83 -15.23 -4.30 -13.26
N SER A 84 -15.66 -3.95 -14.47
CA SER A 84 -14.94 -4.26 -15.70
C SER A 84 -13.84 -3.23 -16.04
N ASN A 85 -13.70 -2.17 -15.25
CA ASN A 85 -12.76 -1.08 -15.49
C ASN A 85 -11.49 -1.21 -14.62
N SER A 86 -10.51 -2.01 -15.06
CA SER A 86 -9.33 -2.36 -14.25
C SER A 86 -8.16 -1.37 -14.29
N GLY A 87 -8.29 -0.24 -15.00
CA GLY A 87 -7.21 0.74 -15.17
C GLY A 87 -5.95 0.17 -15.85
N ASP A 88 -4.90 0.98 -15.93
CA ASP A 88 -3.67 0.63 -16.67
C ASP A 88 -2.58 -0.02 -15.80
N ILE A 89 -2.61 0.22 -14.49
CA ILE A 89 -1.60 -0.27 -13.55
C ILE A 89 -2.04 -1.61 -12.97
N LYS A 90 -1.21 -2.63 -13.13
CA LYS A 90 -1.50 -4.00 -12.67
C LYS A 90 -0.54 -4.44 -11.58
N VAL A 91 -1.08 -5.15 -10.60
CA VAL A 91 -0.33 -5.86 -9.56
C VAL A 91 -0.56 -7.35 -9.77
N GLY A 92 0.48 -8.17 -9.66
CA GLY A 92 0.34 -9.63 -9.77
C GLY A 92 -0.62 -10.18 -8.70
N MET A 93 -1.37 -11.22 -9.06
CA MET A 93 -2.27 -11.89 -8.12
C MET A 93 -1.50 -12.59 -7.01
N PHE A 94 -2.07 -12.62 -5.80
CA PHE A 94 -1.56 -13.42 -4.68
C PHE A 94 -1.91 -14.89 -4.91
N GLY A 95 -0.91 -15.77 -4.79
CA GLY A 95 -1.07 -17.18 -5.08
C GLY A 95 -1.78 -17.95 -3.97
N ASP A 96 -1.76 -19.28 -4.11
CA ASP A 96 -2.42 -20.21 -3.19
C ASP A 96 -1.71 -20.31 -1.82
N GLU A 97 -0.55 -19.68 -1.67
CA GLU A 97 0.16 -19.60 -0.38
C GLU A 97 -0.57 -18.74 0.68
N TRP A 98 -1.53 -17.92 0.24
CA TRP A 98 -2.31 -17.03 1.10
C TRP A 98 -3.70 -17.60 1.42
N ASN A 99 -3.98 -17.81 2.70
CA ASN A 99 -5.33 -18.06 3.18
C ASN A 99 -6.14 -16.77 3.15
N ARG A 100 -7.32 -16.82 2.55
CA ARG A 100 -8.21 -15.66 2.36
C ARG A 100 -9.35 -15.71 3.37
N GLU A 101 -9.45 -14.69 4.20
CA GLU A 101 -10.57 -14.48 5.10
C GLU A 101 -11.42 -13.30 4.59
N ILE A 102 -12.69 -13.53 4.28
CA ILE A 102 -13.62 -12.45 3.93
C ILE A 102 -14.05 -11.77 5.23
N ILE A 103 -13.77 -10.48 5.33
CA ILE A 103 -14.14 -9.67 6.50
C ILE A 103 -15.47 -8.96 6.26
N GLU A 104 -15.64 -8.39 5.07
CA GLU A 104 -16.84 -7.62 4.72
C GLU A 104 -17.18 -7.75 3.24
N SER A 105 -18.48 -7.82 2.96
CA SER A 105 -19.03 -7.67 1.61
C SER A 105 -20.06 -6.53 1.61
N THR A 106 -19.80 -5.52 0.79
CA THR A 106 -20.63 -4.31 0.70
C THR A 106 -21.26 -4.26 -0.70
N PRO A 107 -22.59 -4.22 -0.81
CA PRO A 107 -23.25 -4.09 -2.10
C PRO A 107 -23.07 -2.68 -2.69
N GLU A 108 -23.45 -2.52 -3.95
CA GLU A 108 -23.56 -1.21 -4.58
C GLU A 108 -24.56 -0.32 -3.83
N SER A 109 -24.21 0.95 -3.67
CA SER A 109 -25.04 1.97 -3.02
C SER A 109 -24.65 3.38 -3.49
N SER A 110 -25.34 4.41 -3.00
CA SER A 110 -24.95 5.81 -3.27
C SER A 110 -23.55 6.17 -2.78
N ASP A 111 -23.06 5.46 -1.76
CA ASP A 111 -21.75 5.68 -1.15
C ASP A 111 -20.69 4.70 -1.68
N ASN A 112 -21.11 3.70 -2.47
CA ASN A 112 -20.23 2.67 -3.05
C ASN A 112 -20.66 2.35 -4.48
N GLU A 113 -19.97 2.95 -5.46
CA GLU A 113 -20.31 2.86 -6.89
C GLU A 113 -20.33 1.42 -7.43
N HIS A 114 -19.57 0.52 -6.82
CA HIS A 114 -19.50 -0.89 -7.20
C HIS A 114 -19.54 -1.79 -5.97
N PRO A 115 -20.02 -3.04 -6.08
CA PRO A 115 -19.88 -4.00 -5.00
C PRO A 115 -18.41 -4.20 -4.63
N THR A 116 -18.13 -4.30 -3.34
CA THR A 116 -16.78 -4.50 -2.82
C THR A 116 -16.73 -5.64 -1.83
N THR A 117 -15.66 -6.44 -1.88
CA THR A 117 -15.34 -7.44 -0.86
C THR A 117 -13.99 -7.12 -0.24
N TYR A 118 -13.97 -6.87 1.06
CA TYR A 118 -12.77 -6.68 1.84
C TYR A 118 -12.33 -8.01 2.47
N MET A 119 -11.09 -8.37 2.21
CA MET A 119 -10.46 -9.61 2.66
C MET A 119 -9.16 -9.32 3.38
N VAL A 120 -8.83 -10.21 4.31
CA VAL A 120 -7.51 -10.28 4.91
C VAL A 120 -6.85 -11.60 4.49
N LEU A 121 -5.64 -11.49 3.96
CA LEU A 121 -4.85 -12.60 3.47
C LEU A 121 -3.67 -12.84 4.42
N ARG A 122 -3.50 -14.07 4.90
CA ARG A 122 -2.39 -14.48 5.77
C ARG A 122 -1.68 -15.70 5.20
N LYS A 123 -0.35 -15.77 5.33
CA LYS A 123 0.43 -16.95 4.92
C LYS A 123 -0.03 -18.18 5.70
N SER A 124 -0.07 -19.32 5.02
CA SER A 124 -0.38 -20.63 5.61
C SER A 124 0.69 -21.14 6.58
#